data_AF-A0AAN2YP58-F1
#
_entry.id   AF-A0AAN2YP58-F1
#
_cell.length_a   1.000
_cell.length_b   1.000
_cell.length_c   1.000
_cell.angle_alpha   90.00
_cell.angle_beta   90.00
_cell.angle_gamma   90.00
#
_symmetry.space_group_name_H-M   'P 1'
#
loop_
_entity.id
_entity.type
_entity.pdbx_description
1 polymer ?
#
loop_
_entity_poly.entity_id
_entity_poly.type
_entity_poly.pdbx_seq_one_letter_code
_entity_poly.pdbx_strand_id
1 'polypeptide(L)'
;NASLVTIVKLNNADRYTVYEGNRRVACIKLILHPEKFSFLPKNQIDRIKKMKSDTPSKINLSQIECLITDEEDAFFIMRRIHSGEDKGRGLKSWNTKEQEIFKLRTNPKNSTSIAKIISDKYEEFFKEDIQEEMAYTNIQRLFNNLEVRESLGIEKDNIDSFSCERLYLIKGVIEKVNQIA
;
A
#
# COMPACT_ATOMS: atom_id res chain seq x y z
N ASN A 1 19.18 15.87 7.17
CA ASN A 1 18.48 16.13 5.89
C ASN A 1 17.27 15.23 5.77
N ALA A 2 16.07 15.77 6.00
CA ALA A 2 14.85 15.04 5.64
C ALA A 2 14.78 14.96 4.11
N SER A 3 14.49 13.78 3.56
CA SER A 3 14.22 13.65 2.12
C SER A 3 13.02 14.52 1.75
N LEU A 4 13.16 15.38 0.75
CA LEU A 4 12.08 16.23 0.24
C LEU A 4 10.90 15.37 -0.25
N VAL A 5 9.69 15.92 -0.23
CA VAL A 5 8.54 15.27 -0.87
C VAL A 5 8.80 15.27 -2.38
N THR A 6 8.75 14.11 -3.03
CA THR A 6 9.02 14.03 -4.48
C THR A 6 7.70 14.01 -5.23
N ILE A 7 7.55 14.93 -6.18
CA ILE A 7 6.32 15.13 -6.94
C ILE A 7 6.60 15.17 -8.45
N VAL A 8 5.64 14.65 -9.22
CA VAL A 8 5.63 14.67 -10.68
C VAL A 8 4.42 15.46 -11.16
N LYS A 9 4.63 16.40 -12.09
CA LYS A 9 3.56 17.26 -12.62
C LYS A 9 2.63 16.46 -13.54
N LEU A 10 1.32 16.69 -13.40
CA LEU A 10 0.27 16.00 -14.16
C LEU A 10 -0.23 16.88 -15.31
N ASN A 11 0.38 16.75 -16.49
CA ASN A 11 0.05 17.51 -17.72
C ASN A 11 -0.15 19.03 -17.48
N ASN A 12 -0.79 19.75 -18.40
CA ASN A 12 -0.94 21.22 -18.40
C ASN A 12 -1.76 21.82 -17.24
N ALA A 13 -2.01 21.08 -16.16
CA ALA A 13 -2.65 21.60 -14.95
C ALA A 13 -1.62 21.77 -13.82
N ASP A 14 -1.88 22.69 -12.88
CA ASP A 14 -1.16 22.80 -11.61
C ASP A 14 -1.56 21.67 -10.64
N ARG A 15 -1.42 20.43 -11.12
CA ARG A 15 -1.69 19.19 -10.39
C ARG A 15 -0.42 18.38 -10.35
N TYR A 16 -0.21 17.72 -9.23
CA TYR A 16 1.00 16.94 -8.97
C TYR A 16 0.63 15.61 -8.33
N THR A 17 1.31 14.55 -8.73
CA THR A 17 1.27 13.24 -8.08
C THR A 17 2.45 13.12 -7.14
N VAL A 18 2.20 12.68 -5.90
CA VAL A 18 3.25 12.45 -4.90
C VAL A 18 3.82 11.05 -5.09
N TYR A 19 5.09 10.95 -5.45
CA TYR A 19 5.79 9.68 -5.63
C TYR A 19 6.48 9.24 -4.33
N GLU A 20 7.09 10.18 -3.60
CA GLU A 20 7.71 9.93 -2.30
C GLU A 20 7.26 10.95 -1.25
N GLY A 21 7.12 10.52 0.01
CA GLY A 21 6.58 11.36 1.07
C GLY A 21 5.05 11.33 1.18
N ASN A 22 4.38 10.35 0.57
CA ASN A 22 2.93 10.17 0.63
C ASN A 22 2.36 10.21 2.05
N ARG A 23 2.99 9.48 2.99
CA ARG A 23 2.62 9.49 4.42
C ARG A 23 2.72 10.89 5.03
N ARG A 24 3.78 11.65 4.72
CA ARG A 24 3.99 13.02 5.20
C ARG A 24 2.88 13.95 4.70
N VAL A 25 2.58 13.91 3.40
CA VAL A 25 1.52 14.71 2.80
C VAL A 25 0.14 14.35 3.37
N ALA A 26 -0.15 13.05 3.55
CA ALA A 26 -1.39 12.59 4.16
C ALA A 26 -1.55 13.09 5.61
N CYS A 27 -0.50 12.99 6.43
CA CYS A 27 -0.50 13.52 7.80
C CYS A 27 -0.73 15.04 7.84
N ILE A 28 -0.07 15.80 6.97
CA ILE A 28 -0.28 17.26 6.89
C ILE A 28 -1.72 17.59 6.52
N LYS A 29 -2.29 16.90 5.51
CA LYS A 29 -3.70 17.06 5.13
C LYS A 29 -4.64 16.74 6.30
N LEU A 30 -4.35 15.68 7.05
CA LEU A 30 -5.11 15.28 8.24
C LEU A 30 -5.03 16.32 9.36
N ILE A 31 -3.86 16.87 9.65
CA ILE A 31 -3.68 17.89 10.68
C ILE A 31 -4.37 19.21 10.28
N LEU A 32 -4.28 19.60 9.01
CA LEU A 32 -4.90 20.84 8.52
C LEU A 32 -6.44 20.77 8.52
N HIS A 33 -7.00 19.62 8.13
CA HIS A 33 -8.43 19.42 7.93
C HIS A 33 -8.95 18.11 8.55
N PRO A 34 -8.81 17.92 9.88
CA PRO A 34 -9.17 16.66 10.53
C PRO A 34 -10.65 16.31 10.34
N GLU A 35 -11.54 17.30 10.25
CA GLU A 35 -12.98 17.14 10.02
C GLU A 35 -13.33 16.43 8.72
N LYS A 36 -12.43 16.40 7.72
CA LYS A 36 -12.66 15.70 6.44
C LYS A 36 -12.49 14.18 6.55
N PHE A 37 -11.97 13.68 7.67
CA PHE A 37 -11.65 12.26 7.87
C PHE A 37 -12.68 11.61 8.80
N SER A 38 -13.95 11.57 8.36
CA SER A 38 -15.10 11.10 9.16
C SER A 38 -15.05 9.62 9.55
N PHE A 39 -14.20 8.83 8.92
CA PHE A 39 -13.94 7.44 9.30
C PHE A 39 -13.15 7.32 10.62
N LEU A 40 -12.49 8.40 11.07
CA LEU A 40 -11.76 8.39 12.33
C LEU A 40 -12.71 8.62 13.52
N PRO A 41 -12.53 7.88 14.62
CA PRO A 41 -13.26 8.12 15.86
C PRO A 41 -13.10 9.56 16.38
N LYS A 42 -14.15 10.10 17.00
CA LYS A 42 -14.17 11.50 17.51
C LYS A 42 -12.99 11.82 18.43
N ASN A 43 -12.62 10.92 19.32
CA ASN A 43 -11.48 11.10 20.22
C ASN A 43 -10.14 11.26 19.47
N GLN A 44 -9.96 10.60 18.32
CA GLN A 44 -8.77 10.77 17.48
C GLN A 44 -8.81 12.13 16.77
N ILE A 45 -9.96 12.53 16.22
CA ILE A 45 -10.15 13.85 15.62
C ILE A 45 -9.83 14.97 16.62
N ASP A 46 -10.34 14.86 17.85
CA ASP A 46 -10.10 15.86 18.89
C ASP A 46 -8.61 15.91 19.29
N ARG A 47 -7.93 14.76 19.34
CA ARG A 47 -6.48 14.69 19.55
C ARG A 47 -5.70 15.39 18.43
N ILE A 48 -6.10 15.19 17.17
CA ILE A 48 -5.45 15.83 16.01
C ILE A 48 -5.69 17.34 16.02
N LYS A 49 -6.90 17.80 16.36
CA LYS A 49 -7.19 19.23 16.54
C LYS A 49 -6.29 19.87 17.60
N LYS A 50 -6.05 19.17 18.71
CA LYS A 50 -5.10 19.61 19.73
C LYS A 50 -3.66 19.65 19.22
N MET A 51 -3.23 18.66 18.43
CA MET A 51 -1.90 18.72 17.78
C MET A 51 -1.74 19.96 16.89
N LYS A 52 -2.80 20.37 16.19
CA LYS A 52 -2.80 21.60 15.37
C LYS A 52 -2.63 22.86 16.23
N SER A 53 -3.29 22.95 17.39
CA SER A 53 -3.12 24.09 18.31
C SER A 53 -1.73 24.11 18.96
N ASP A 54 -1.18 22.93 19.23
CA ASP A 54 0.13 22.76 19.87
C ASP A 54 1.29 22.87 18.86
N THR A 55 0.99 22.99 17.57
CA THR A 55 2.00 23.12 16.51
C THR A 55 2.76 24.43 16.71
N PRO A 56 4.11 24.39 16.86
CA PRO A 56 4.90 25.60 17.02
C PRO A 56 4.62 26.58 15.88
N SER A 57 4.46 27.88 16.20
CA SER A 57 4.21 28.94 15.22
C SER A 57 5.25 29.03 14.10
N LYS A 58 6.44 28.44 14.31
CA LYS A 58 7.52 28.34 13.33
C LYS A 58 7.29 27.27 12.25
N ILE A 59 6.35 26.35 12.44
CA ILE A 59 6.06 25.28 11.47
C ILE A 59 4.86 25.71 10.61
N ASN A 60 5.15 26.14 9.37
CA ASN A 60 4.09 26.44 8.42
C ASN A 60 3.62 25.15 7.72
N LEU A 61 2.52 24.56 8.19
CA LEU A 61 1.93 23.36 7.59
C LEU A 61 1.22 23.63 6.24
N SER A 62 0.99 24.89 5.88
CA SER A 62 0.36 25.24 4.58
C SER A 62 1.32 25.17 3.39
N GLN A 63 2.62 25.03 3.65
CA GLN A 63 3.66 24.94 2.63
C GLN A 63 4.57 23.76 2.93
N ILE A 64 4.97 23.05 1.87
CA ILE A 64 5.91 21.95 1.94
C ILE A 64 6.96 22.11 0.85
N GLU A 65 8.22 21.92 1.21
CA GLU A 65 9.29 21.85 0.22
C GLU A 65 9.22 20.52 -0.53
N CYS A 66 9.20 20.63 -1.86
CA CYS A 66 9.06 19.51 -2.76
C CYS A 66 10.19 19.50 -3.79
N LEU A 67 10.62 18.30 -4.17
CA LEU A 67 11.41 18.05 -5.37
C LEU A 67 10.43 17.78 -6.52
N ILE A 68 10.45 18.65 -7.54
CA ILE A 68 9.72 18.43 -8.79
C ILE A 68 10.65 17.71 -9.76
N THR A 69 10.19 16.59 -10.31
CA THR A 69 10.98 15.77 -11.24
C THR A 69 10.05 15.04 -12.22
N ASP A 70 10.61 14.28 -13.16
CA ASP A 70 9.88 13.39 -14.04
C ASP A 70 9.60 12.02 -13.36
N GLU A 71 8.86 11.16 -14.06
CA GLU A 71 8.46 9.86 -13.53
C GLU A 71 9.63 8.89 -13.37
N GLU A 72 10.62 8.93 -14.27
CA GLU A 72 11.76 8.01 -14.25
C GLU A 72 12.64 8.27 -13.03
N ASP A 73 13.02 9.54 -12.82
CA ASP A 73 13.77 9.99 -11.66
C ASP A 73 13.01 9.77 -10.36
N ALA A 74 11.69 10.00 -10.36
CA ALA A 74 10.86 9.73 -9.19
C ALA A 74 10.88 8.24 -8.80
N PHE A 75 10.80 7.33 -9.77
CA PHE A 75 10.92 5.89 -9.51
C PHE A 75 12.31 5.50 -9.02
N PHE A 76 13.36 6.11 -9.56
CA PHE A 76 14.74 5.91 -9.10
C PHE A 76 14.89 6.32 -7.62
N ILE A 77 14.37 7.48 -7.24
CA ILE A 77 14.37 7.99 -5.87
C ILE A 77 13.62 7.04 -4.94
N MET A 78 12.39 6.65 -5.30
CA MET A 78 11.59 5.71 -4.50
C MET A 78 12.35 4.40 -4.26
N ARG A 79 12.93 3.81 -5.32
CA ARG A 79 13.70 2.56 -5.20
C ARG A 79 14.87 2.72 -4.22
N ARG A 80 15.63 3.80 -4.33
CA ARG A 80 16.81 4.04 -3.50
C ARG A 80 16.47 4.30 -2.03
N ILE A 81 15.33 4.93 -1.76
CA ILE A 81 14.87 5.21 -0.40
C ILE A 81 14.38 3.94 0.30
N HIS A 82 13.69 3.05 -0.43
CA HIS A 82 13.01 1.88 0.15
C HIS A 82 13.74 0.54 -0.06
N SER A 83 14.92 0.54 -0.69
CA SER A 83 15.68 -0.69 -1.00
C SER A 83 16.39 -1.34 0.19
N GLY A 84 16.38 -0.75 1.38
CA GLY A 84 16.99 -1.36 2.55
C GLY A 84 17.33 -0.39 3.67
N GLU A 85 17.43 -0.95 4.88
CA GLU A 85 18.05 -0.30 6.02
C GLU A 85 19.57 -0.29 5.77
N ASP A 86 20.13 0.79 5.22
CA ASP A 86 21.57 1.00 5.09
C ASP A 86 22.25 0.94 6.47
N LYS A 87 22.52 -0.28 6.97
CA LYS A 87 23.06 -0.56 8.31
C LYS A 87 22.37 0.25 9.42
N GLY A 88 21.04 0.38 9.36
CA GLY A 88 20.22 1.15 10.32
C GLY A 88 20.15 2.67 10.09
N ARG A 89 20.76 3.22 9.03
CA ARG A 89 20.62 4.63 8.63
C ARG A 89 19.49 4.86 7.62
N GLY A 90 19.08 3.81 6.90
CA GLY A 90 18.02 3.86 5.90
C GLY A 90 16.62 3.99 6.52
N LEU A 91 15.66 4.44 5.71
CA LEU A 91 14.25 4.46 6.10
C LEU A 91 13.69 3.02 6.12
N LYS A 92 12.52 2.83 6.77
CA LYS A 92 11.82 1.54 6.82
C LYS A 92 11.67 1.00 5.39
N SER A 93 12.26 -0.16 5.13
CA SER A 93 12.19 -0.85 3.85
C SER A 93 10.75 -1.18 3.48
N TRP A 94 10.46 -1.23 2.17
CA TRP A 94 9.16 -1.73 1.71
C TRP A 94 8.93 -3.17 2.12
N ASN A 95 7.71 -3.47 2.57
CA ASN A 95 7.26 -4.84 2.73
C ASN A 95 7.07 -5.53 1.36
N THR A 96 6.87 -6.85 1.36
CA THR A 96 6.74 -7.63 0.12
C THR A 96 5.64 -7.13 -0.81
N LYS A 97 4.47 -6.75 -0.28
CA LYS A 97 3.35 -6.22 -1.06
C LYS A 97 3.69 -4.87 -1.69
N GLU A 98 4.32 -3.97 -0.93
CA GLU A 98 4.77 -2.65 -1.42
C GLU A 98 5.83 -2.78 -2.52
N GLN A 99 6.80 -3.71 -2.36
CA GLN A 99 7.80 -4.00 -3.40
C GLN A 99 7.14 -4.51 -4.69
N GLU A 100 6.13 -5.37 -4.56
CA GLU A 100 5.39 -5.88 -5.71
C GLU A 100 4.59 -4.80 -6.43
N ILE A 101 3.85 -3.97 -5.68
CA ILE A 101 3.11 -2.83 -6.25
C ILE A 101 4.08 -1.90 -7.00
N PHE A 102 5.26 -1.64 -6.44
CA PHE A 102 6.28 -0.84 -7.12
C PHE A 102 6.78 -1.51 -8.41
N LYS A 103 7.02 -2.83 -8.40
CA LYS A 103 7.42 -3.58 -9.61
C LYS A 103 6.37 -3.54 -10.70
N LEU A 104 5.08 -3.68 -10.37
CA LEU A 104 3.99 -3.58 -11.33
C LEU A 104 3.86 -2.16 -11.89
N ARG A 105 4.00 -1.15 -11.03
CA ARG A 105 3.92 0.26 -11.42
C ARG A 105 5.07 0.68 -12.35
N THR A 106 6.28 0.18 -12.11
CA THR A 106 7.48 0.52 -12.92
C THR A 106 7.62 -0.31 -14.18
N ASN A 107 7.08 -1.53 -14.20
CA ASN A 107 7.05 -2.38 -15.39
C ASN A 107 5.74 -3.18 -15.42
N PRO A 108 4.67 -2.66 -16.05
CA PRO A 108 3.36 -3.30 -16.11
C PRO A 108 3.36 -4.68 -16.78
N LYS A 109 4.41 -5.01 -17.54
CA LYS A 109 4.60 -6.34 -18.15
C LYS A 109 4.96 -7.43 -17.13
N ASN A 110 5.27 -7.08 -15.88
CA ASN A 110 5.51 -8.05 -14.83
C ASN A 110 4.22 -8.82 -14.49
N SER A 111 4.31 -10.14 -14.34
CA SER A 111 3.16 -10.95 -13.92
C SER A 111 2.73 -10.57 -12.51
N THR A 112 1.46 -10.24 -12.32
CA THR A 112 0.83 -10.08 -11.01
C THR A 112 0.98 -11.36 -10.19
N SER A 113 1.40 -11.31 -8.92
CA SER A 113 1.47 -12.53 -8.11
C SER A 113 0.08 -13.08 -7.82
N ILE A 114 0.01 -14.37 -7.50
CA ILE A 114 -1.26 -14.97 -7.08
C ILE A 114 -1.79 -14.39 -5.77
N ALA A 115 -0.92 -13.94 -4.87
CA ALA A 115 -1.34 -13.28 -3.64
C ALA A 115 -2.04 -11.95 -3.93
N LYS A 116 -1.52 -11.15 -4.87
CA LYS A 116 -2.17 -9.92 -5.32
C LYS A 116 -3.52 -10.21 -5.96
N ILE A 117 -3.61 -11.21 -6.85
CA ILE A 117 -4.87 -11.61 -7.49
C ILE A 117 -5.90 -12.03 -6.44
N ILE A 118 -5.51 -12.90 -5.49
CA ILE A 118 -6.38 -13.37 -4.41
C ILE A 118 -6.81 -12.21 -3.53
N SER A 119 -5.90 -11.34 -3.09
CA SER A 119 -6.25 -10.17 -2.26
C SER A 119 -7.24 -9.25 -2.97
N ASP A 120 -7.00 -8.93 -4.24
CA ASP A 120 -7.88 -8.05 -5.01
C ASP A 120 -9.26 -8.67 -5.20
N LYS A 121 -9.33 -9.96 -5.56
CA LYS A 121 -10.61 -10.66 -5.77
C LYS A 121 -11.37 -10.90 -4.48
N TYR A 122 -10.67 -11.18 -3.39
CA TYR A 122 -11.27 -11.33 -2.07
C TYR A 122 -11.85 -9.99 -1.58
N GLU A 123 -11.11 -8.89 -1.70
CA GLU A 123 -11.61 -7.55 -1.35
C GLU A 123 -12.78 -7.13 -2.25
N GLU A 124 -12.69 -7.41 -3.56
CA GLU A 124 -13.77 -7.13 -4.52
C GLU A 124 -15.07 -7.85 -4.13
N PHE A 125 -14.99 -9.14 -3.75
CA PHE A 125 -16.15 -9.98 -3.47
C PHE A 125 -16.68 -9.84 -2.04
N PHE A 126 -15.81 -9.98 -1.03
CA PHE A 126 -16.20 -9.98 0.39
C PHE A 126 -16.23 -8.59 1.03
N LYS A 127 -15.61 -7.57 0.39
CA LYS A 127 -15.41 -6.23 0.98
C LYS A 127 -14.59 -6.27 2.29
N GLU A 128 -13.70 -7.24 2.40
CA GLU A 128 -12.82 -7.52 3.54
C GLU A 128 -11.36 -7.57 3.06
N ASP A 129 -10.39 -7.18 3.90
CA ASP A 129 -8.97 -7.40 3.59
C ASP A 129 -8.55 -8.78 4.09
N ILE A 130 -8.30 -9.71 3.16
CA ILE A 130 -7.82 -11.07 3.47
C ILE A 130 -6.53 -11.09 4.31
N GLN A 131 -5.76 -9.98 4.32
CA GLN A 131 -4.55 -9.86 5.13
C GLN A 131 -4.81 -9.65 6.62
N GLU A 132 -6.04 -9.36 7.02
CA GLU A 132 -6.44 -9.42 8.44
C GLU A 132 -6.43 -10.86 8.96
N GLU A 133 -6.70 -11.83 8.07
CA GLU A 133 -6.71 -13.27 8.39
C GLU A 133 -5.35 -13.93 8.16
N MET A 134 -4.61 -13.55 7.12
CA MET A 134 -3.33 -14.18 6.79
C MET A 134 -2.34 -13.20 6.16
N ALA A 135 -1.12 -13.12 6.70
CA ALA A 135 -0.07 -12.26 6.16
C ALA A 135 0.17 -12.49 4.65
N TYR A 136 0.39 -11.42 3.90
CA TYR A 136 0.55 -11.45 2.44
C TYR A 136 1.58 -12.48 1.95
N THR A 137 2.71 -12.61 2.65
CA THR A 137 3.75 -13.60 2.31
C THR A 137 3.32 -15.04 2.55
N ASN A 138 2.41 -15.29 3.49
CA ASN A 138 1.84 -16.62 3.72
C ASN A 138 0.80 -16.97 2.65
N ILE A 139 -0.07 -16.04 2.27
CA ILE A 139 -0.96 -16.19 1.11
C ILE A 139 -0.12 -16.53 -0.13
N GLN A 140 0.93 -15.75 -0.37
CA GLN A 140 1.83 -16.01 -1.50
C GLN A 140 2.45 -17.39 -1.43
N ARG A 141 2.97 -17.84 -0.29
CA ARG A 141 3.58 -19.17 -0.16
C ARG A 141 2.56 -20.29 -0.39
N LEU A 142 1.39 -20.19 0.24
CA LEU A 142 0.36 -21.23 0.22
C LEU A 142 -0.20 -21.42 -1.19
N PHE A 143 -0.66 -20.34 -1.83
CA PHE A 143 -1.31 -20.43 -3.14
C PHE A 143 -0.30 -20.42 -4.31
N ASN A 144 0.99 -20.20 -4.06
CA ASN A 144 2.01 -20.43 -5.07
C ASN A 144 2.38 -21.92 -5.21
N ASN A 145 1.97 -22.79 -4.27
CA ASN A 145 2.06 -24.23 -4.42
C ASN A 145 1.11 -24.72 -5.54
N LEU A 146 1.62 -25.53 -6.47
CA LEU A 146 0.85 -26.02 -7.61
C LEU A 146 -0.29 -26.96 -7.19
N GLU A 147 -0.02 -27.92 -6.31
CA GLU A 147 -1.02 -28.90 -5.84
C GLU A 147 -2.20 -28.21 -5.14
N VAL A 148 -1.90 -27.14 -4.36
CA VAL A 148 -2.93 -26.32 -3.71
C VAL A 148 -3.81 -25.63 -4.76
N ARG A 149 -3.20 -25.06 -5.81
CA ARG A 149 -3.95 -24.39 -6.88
C ARG A 149 -4.82 -25.36 -7.68
N GLU A 150 -4.27 -26.50 -8.05
CA GLU A 150 -4.98 -27.52 -8.82
C GLU A 150 -6.16 -28.07 -8.01
N SER A 151 -5.96 -28.35 -6.72
CA SER A 151 -7.04 -28.78 -5.81
C SER A 151 -8.14 -27.73 -5.67
N LEU A 152 -7.78 -26.45 -5.70
CA LEU A 152 -8.72 -25.34 -5.66
C LEU A 152 -9.29 -24.98 -7.03
N GLY A 153 -8.76 -25.52 -8.13
CA GLY A 153 -9.16 -25.15 -9.49
C GLY A 153 -8.92 -23.67 -9.82
N ILE A 154 -7.85 -23.08 -9.30
CA ILE A 154 -7.47 -21.68 -9.57
C ILE A 154 -6.17 -21.62 -10.38
N GLU A 155 -6.10 -20.65 -11.28
CA GLU A 155 -5.00 -20.49 -12.21
C GLU A 155 -4.56 -19.03 -12.24
N LYS A 156 -3.28 -18.78 -11.96
CA LYS A 156 -2.72 -17.42 -11.88
C LYS A 156 -2.95 -16.61 -13.16
N ASP A 157 -2.80 -17.25 -14.31
CA ASP A 157 -2.89 -16.58 -15.62
C ASP A 157 -4.32 -16.56 -16.20
N ASN A 158 -5.30 -17.10 -15.45
CA ASN A 158 -6.71 -17.13 -15.82
C ASN A 158 -7.55 -16.54 -14.68
N ILE A 159 -7.79 -15.24 -14.74
CA ILE A 159 -8.49 -14.47 -13.68
C ILE A 159 -9.91 -15.00 -13.45
N ASP A 160 -10.55 -15.54 -14.48
CA ASP A 160 -11.92 -16.08 -14.39
C ASP A 160 -11.99 -17.38 -13.59
N SER A 161 -10.84 -18.04 -13.34
CA SER A 161 -10.77 -19.20 -12.44
C SER A 161 -11.08 -18.85 -10.97
N PHE A 162 -11.01 -17.56 -10.59
CA PHE A 162 -11.32 -17.08 -9.24
C PHE A 162 -12.82 -16.78 -9.08
N SER A 163 -13.67 -17.79 -9.35
CA SER A 163 -15.12 -17.66 -9.19
C SER A 163 -15.54 -17.48 -7.73
N CYS A 164 -16.79 -17.06 -7.50
CA CYS A 164 -17.37 -16.92 -6.17
C CYS A 164 -17.20 -18.20 -5.32
N GLU A 165 -17.44 -19.37 -5.91
CA GLU A 165 -17.29 -20.66 -5.26
C GLU A 165 -15.83 -20.92 -4.85
N ARG A 166 -14.87 -20.57 -5.73
CA ARG A 166 -13.44 -20.72 -5.44
C ARG A 166 -12.97 -19.74 -4.37
N LEU A 167 -13.53 -18.54 -4.30
CA LEU A 167 -13.24 -17.56 -3.24
C LEU A 167 -13.71 -18.05 -1.86
N TYR A 168 -14.87 -18.71 -1.77
CA TYR A 168 -15.28 -19.38 -0.53
C TYR A 168 -14.34 -20.52 -0.13
N LEU A 169 -13.85 -21.32 -1.10
CA LEU A 169 -12.86 -22.35 -0.82
C LEU A 169 -11.54 -21.76 -0.31
N ILE A 170 -11.06 -20.69 -0.93
CA ILE A 170 -9.87 -19.95 -0.49
C ILE A 170 -10.04 -19.48 0.96
N LYS A 171 -11.19 -18.88 1.30
CA LYS A 171 -11.52 -18.46 2.68
C LYS A 171 -11.45 -19.64 3.65
N GLY A 172 -12.11 -20.75 3.32
CA GLY A 172 -12.11 -21.96 4.16
C GLY A 172 -10.73 -22.59 4.34
N VAL A 173 -9.87 -22.58 3.31
CA VAL A 173 -8.48 -23.04 3.43
C VAL A 173 -7.70 -22.17 4.41
N ILE A 174 -7.83 -20.84 4.33
CA ILE A 174 -7.15 -19.90 5.23
C ILE A 174 -7.60 -20.11 6.67
N GLU A 175 -8.91 -20.18 6.91
CA GLU A 175 -9.48 -20.45 8.23
C GLU A 175 -8.94 -21.77 8.81
N LYS A 176 -8.85 -22.82 7.98
CA LYS A 176 -8.36 -24.12 8.43
C LYS A 176 -6.88 -24.11 8.77
N VAL A 177 -6.05 -23.42 7.97
CA VAL A 177 -4.61 -23.27 8.24
C VAL A 177 -4.39 -22.51 9.55
N ASN A 178 -5.17 -21.45 9.79
CA ASN A 178 -5.09 -20.66 11.02
C ASN A 178 -5.53 -21.43 12.28
N GLN A 179 -6.37 -22.47 12.16
CA GLN A 179 -6.74 -23.34 13.28
C GLN A 179 -5.66 -24.37 13.64
N ILE A 180 -4.76 -24.69 12.72
CA ILE A 180 -3.71 -25.71 12.91
C ILE A 180 -2.40 -25.08 13.39
N ALA A 181 -2.18 -23.79 13.09
CA ALA A 181 -1.04 -22.99 13.51
C ALA A 181 -1.17 -22.50 14.97
#